data_AF-A0A8T3L107-F1
#
_entry.id   AF-A0A8T3L107-F1
#
_cell.length_a   1.000
_cell.length_b   1.000
_cell.length_c   1.000
_cell.angle_alpha   90.00
_cell.angle_beta   90.00
_cell.angle_gamma   90.00
#
_symmetry.space_group_name_H-M   'P 1'
#
loop_
_entity.id
_entity.type
_entity.pdbx_description
1 polymer ?
#
loop_
_entity_poly.entity_id
_entity_poly.type
_entity_poly.pdbx_seq_one_letter_code
_entity_poly.pdbx_strand_id
1 'polypeptide(L)'
;MNDLVERAALYATQAHARIDQRRKYSNQPYDVHLRAVAEIVSEVTDDEHMIAAAWLHDTVEDTTATVRDIETTFGPDVAALVSDLTDISRASDGNRAVRKAIDRDHTAKASVRAKTIKLADLTDNCRDICKHDPRFGRVYLAEMAALLEVLEEGDERLKKQARKVWARCQEKIGHDPAAVSNSIAAPIRTGFGENFEQRRALRLFTKSFSSRDIAEPLASFDAETPAKSVRKILQKNGWSVVGLRDDGLVSGYIHEEDLLSGFCRDHHRSFARGQVLRETASLSDVIHVLTRHESCFVSMVGGVSGIILREHIQKPIVRMWLFGMVTIIEMNLVERIERIFPDDLWREQLSESRLAKALEMQQERTRRGQSGRLLDCLQFSDKAKILINDDSQLQSLGFDSRRTAKNVVKELESLRNNLAHSQDIVAHNWPQIARMTQRIEELILWDGEETV
;
A
#
# COMPACT_ATOMS: atom_id res chain seq x y z
N MET A 1 17.16 2.29 30.57
CA MET A 1 16.21 3.00 29.69
C MET A 1 16.85 2.98 28.32
N ASN A 2 16.30 2.24 27.36
CA ASN A 2 16.82 2.27 25.98
C ASN A 2 16.51 3.63 25.37
N ASP A 3 17.51 4.18 24.71
CA ASP A 3 17.48 5.40 23.91
C ASP A 3 16.34 5.32 22.86
N LEU A 4 15.63 6.45 22.64
CA LEU A 4 14.51 6.57 21.69
C LEU A 4 14.93 6.07 20.30
N VAL A 5 16.15 6.42 19.88
CA VAL A 5 16.72 6.06 18.58
C VAL A 5 16.94 4.56 18.46
N GLU A 6 17.51 3.91 19.48
CA GLU A 6 17.72 2.45 19.49
C GLU A 6 16.40 1.68 19.36
N ARG A 7 15.35 2.16 20.05
CA ARG A 7 14.01 1.56 19.96
C ARG A 7 13.42 1.71 18.57
N ALA A 8 13.57 2.88 17.94
CA ALA A 8 13.11 3.14 16.58
C ALA A 8 13.85 2.26 15.56
N ALA A 9 15.17 2.17 15.67
CA ALA A 9 16.01 1.32 14.81
C ALA A 9 15.62 -0.15 14.90
N LEU A 10 15.39 -0.67 16.12
CA LEU A 10 14.96 -2.05 16.33
C LEU A 10 13.57 -2.31 15.73
N TYR A 11 12.61 -1.41 15.97
CA TYR A 11 11.25 -1.53 15.44
C TYR A 11 11.25 -1.56 13.92
N ALA A 12 11.92 -0.59 13.27
CA ALA A 12 11.96 -0.49 11.82
C ALA A 12 12.62 -1.74 11.21
N THR A 13 13.78 -2.14 11.73
CA THR A 13 14.50 -3.34 11.28
C THR A 13 13.60 -4.58 11.34
N GLN A 14 12.86 -4.77 12.44
CA GLN A 14 11.94 -5.90 12.58
C GLN A 14 10.74 -5.80 11.62
N ALA A 15 10.16 -4.61 11.44
CA ALA A 15 9.01 -4.40 10.56
C ALA A 15 9.35 -4.75 9.11
N HIS A 16 10.46 -4.23 8.59
CA HIS A 16 10.92 -4.50 7.23
C HIS A 16 11.43 -5.95 7.05
N ALA A 17 12.03 -6.55 8.08
CA ALA A 17 12.44 -7.96 8.04
C ALA A 17 11.26 -8.94 7.98
N ARG A 18 10.13 -8.62 8.64
CA ARG A 18 8.91 -9.47 8.62
C ARG A 18 8.32 -9.64 7.22
N ILE A 19 8.51 -8.64 6.36
CA ILE A 19 8.06 -8.66 4.97
C ILE A 19 9.18 -9.03 3.98
N ASP A 20 10.36 -9.43 4.48
CA ASP A 20 11.58 -9.73 3.70
C ASP A 20 11.92 -8.62 2.70
N GLN A 21 11.74 -7.35 3.09
CA GLN A 21 12.05 -6.22 2.22
C GLN A 21 13.55 -6.10 2.01
N ARG A 22 13.93 -5.89 0.75
CA ARG A 22 15.31 -5.81 0.30
C ARG A 22 15.49 -4.63 -0.64
N ARG A 23 16.71 -4.13 -0.68
CA ARG A 23 17.14 -3.12 -1.64
C ARG A 23 17.05 -3.70 -3.05
N LYS A 24 16.37 -2.98 -3.95
CA LYS A 24 16.07 -3.41 -5.31
C LYS A 24 17.31 -3.87 -6.10
N TYR A 25 18.44 -3.20 -5.94
CA TYR A 25 19.63 -3.44 -6.76
C TYR A 25 20.71 -4.28 -6.09
N SER A 26 20.93 -4.09 -4.78
CA SER A 26 21.97 -4.81 -4.03
C SER A 26 21.46 -6.08 -3.35
N ASN A 27 20.15 -6.29 -3.31
CA ASN A 27 19.47 -7.38 -2.58
C ASN A 27 19.81 -7.45 -1.08
N GLN A 28 20.40 -6.38 -0.54
CA GLN A 28 20.72 -6.24 0.87
C GLN A 28 19.43 -6.06 1.68
N PRO A 29 19.42 -6.51 2.95
CA PRO A 29 18.37 -6.15 3.90
C PRO A 29 18.08 -4.65 3.91
N TYR A 30 16.80 -4.28 4.01
CA TYR A 30 16.38 -2.88 3.90
C TYR A 30 16.88 -1.99 5.04
N ASP A 31 17.25 -2.55 6.20
CA ASP A 31 17.83 -1.80 7.33
C ASP A 31 19.13 -1.07 6.97
N VAL A 32 19.83 -1.49 5.92
CA VAL A 32 20.99 -0.77 5.38
C VAL A 32 20.59 0.63 4.89
N HIS A 33 19.42 0.78 4.26
CA HIS A 33 18.88 2.08 3.86
C HIS A 33 18.58 2.94 5.08
N LEU A 34 17.79 2.38 6.01
CA LEU A 34 17.30 3.09 7.18
C LEU A 34 18.45 3.61 8.03
N ARG A 35 19.50 2.79 8.20
CA ARG A 35 20.74 3.19 8.87
C ARG A 35 21.43 4.34 8.14
N ALA A 36 21.61 4.23 6.83
CA ALA A 36 22.29 5.27 6.05
C ALA A 36 21.57 6.61 6.12
N VAL A 37 20.22 6.61 6.05
CA VAL A 37 19.41 7.84 6.19
C VAL A 37 19.56 8.42 7.60
N ALA A 38 19.45 7.59 8.65
CA ALA A 38 19.60 8.05 10.03
C ALA A 38 21.01 8.59 10.33
N GLU A 39 22.06 7.97 9.78
CA GLU A 39 23.45 8.45 9.87
C GLU A 39 23.61 9.81 9.17
N ILE A 40 23.05 10.00 7.97
CA ILE A 40 23.11 11.30 7.28
C ILE A 40 22.37 12.39 8.07
N VAL A 41 21.24 12.06 8.73
CA VAL A 41 20.51 13.02 9.56
C VAL A 41 21.30 13.36 10.83
N SER A 42 21.96 12.39 11.47
CA SER A 42 22.74 12.63 12.69
C SER A 42 24.01 13.47 12.46
N GLU A 43 24.49 13.56 11.21
CA GLU A 43 25.57 14.50 10.84
C GLU A 43 25.16 15.98 10.97
N VAL A 44 23.86 16.27 10.92
CA VAL A 44 23.35 17.66 10.90
C VAL A 44 22.55 18.04 12.14
N THR A 45 22.08 17.09 12.94
CA THR A 45 21.31 17.35 14.16
C THR A 45 21.54 16.29 15.23
N ASP A 46 21.37 16.68 16.50
CA ASP A 46 21.31 15.83 17.69
C ASP A 46 19.87 15.58 18.18
N ASP A 47 18.87 16.02 17.41
CA ASP A 47 17.45 15.81 17.73
C ASP A 47 17.07 14.32 17.59
N GLU A 48 16.96 13.65 18.72
CA GLU A 48 16.61 12.22 18.82
C GLU A 48 15.29 11.87 18.08
N HIS A 49 14.31 12.78 18.03
CA HIS A 49 13.05 12.52 17.34
C HIS A 49 13.24 12.54 15.82
N MET A 50 14.11 13.42 15.29
CA MET A 50 14.44 13.43 13.87
C MET A 50 15.21 12.18 13.46
N ILE A 51 16.17 11.74 14.28
CA ILE A 51 16.95 10.52 14.02
C ILE A 51 16.05 9.28 14.14
N ALA A 52 15.15 9.23 15.12
CA ALA A 52 14.15 8.17 15.24
C ALA A 52 13.19 8.15 14.04
N ALA A 53 12.69 9.32 13.60
CA ALA A 53 11.85 9.42 12.41
C ALA A 53 12.60 9.02 11.13
N ALA A 54 13.89 9.30 11.02
CA ALA A 54 14.73 8.84 9.91
C ALA A 54 14.84 7.31 9.85
N TRP A 55 14.89 6.62 10.99
CA TRP A 55 14.78 5.15 11.03
C TRP A 55 13.40 4.64 10.60
N LEU A 56 12.34 5.40 10.90
CA LEU A 56 10.94 4.97 10.75
C LEU A 56 10.28 5.46 9.45
N HIS A 57 10.96 6.27 8.63
CA HIS A 57 10.32 7.03 7.54
C HIS A 57 9.54 6.18 6.53
N ASP A 58 10.03 4.97 6.21
CA ASP A 58 9.38 4.04 5.29
C ASP A 58 8.46 3.02 5.98
N THR A 59 8.36 3.04 7.32
CA THR A 59 7.64 1.98 8.04
C THR A 59 6.15 1.99 7.77
N VAL A 60 5.53 3.16 7.68
CA VAL A 60 4.09 3.30 7.38
C VAL A 60 3.80 3.07 5.90
N GLU A 61 4.77 3.33 5.02
CA GLU A 61 4.61 3.17 3.58
C GLU A 61 4.72 1.70 3.15
N ASP A 62 5.75 1.01 3.65
CA ASP A 62 6.12 -0.31 3.15
C ASP A 62 5.65 -1.47 4.04
N THR A 63 5.33 -1.20 5.31
CA THR A 63 5.00 -2.25 6.28
C THR A 63 3.54 -2.17 6.73
N THR A 64 3.15 -3.02 7.68
CA THR A 64 1.79 -3.02 8.25
C THR A 64 1.58 -1.99 9.35
N ALA A 65 2.64 -1.26 9.72
CA ALA A 65 2.60 -0.24 10.76
C ALA A 65 1.71 0.94 10.33
N THR A 66 0.95 1.48 11.27
CA THR A 66 0.15 2.69 11.08
C THR A 66 0.79 3.88 11.77
N VAL A 67 0.36 5.10 11.41
CA VAL A 67 0.77 6.31 12.13
C VAL A 67 0.41 6.22 13.63
N ARG A 68 -0.68 5.53 13.98
CA ARG A 68 -1.09 5.33 15.38
C ARG A 68 -0.15 4.37 16.13
N ASP A 69 0.34 3.33 15.47
CA ASP A 69 1.36 2.44 16.05
C ASP A 69 2.63 3.23 16.39
N ILE A 70 3.04 4.14 15.49
CA ILE A 70 4.19 5.02 15.69
C ILE A 70 3.92 5.99 16.85
N GLU A 71 2.75 6.65 16.90
CA GLU A 71 2.40 7.58 17.97
C GLU A 71 2.37 6.89 19.33
N THR A 72 1.73 5.73 19.43
CA THR A 72 1.62 4.97 20.69
C THR A 72 2.98 4.50 21.18
N THR A 73 3.88 4.16 20.26
CA THR A 73 5.20 3.61 20.60
C THR A 73 6.23 4.70 20.88
N PHE A 74 6.27 5.76 20.06
CA PHE A 74 7.36 6.75 20.02
C PHE A 74 6.92 8.18 20.35
N GLY A 75 5.62 8.42 20.51
CA GLY A 75 5.05 9.71 20.83
C GLY A 75 4.61 10.52 19.60
N PRO A 76 3.84 11.60 19.84
CA PRO A 76 3.22 12.40 18.78
C PRO A 76 4.22 13.11 17.88
N ASP A 77 5.37 13.55 18.41
CA ASP A 77 6.37 14.28 17.64
C ASP A 77 7.00 13.39 16.55
N VAL A 78 7.34 12.14 16.86
CA VAL A 78 7.87 11.18 15.87
C VAL A 78 6.78 10.80 14.87
N ALA A 79 5.55 10.57 15.33
CA ALA A 79 4.44 10.23 14.45
C ALA A 79 4.10 11.34 13.45
N ALA A 80 4.17 12.61 13.87
CA ALA A 80 4.00 13.75 12.98
C ALA A 80 5.06 13.78 11.88
N LEU A 81 6.34 13.57 12.24
CA LEU A 81 7.44 13.50 11.27
C LEU A 81 7.29 12.33 10.28
N VAL A 82 6.93 11.14 10.76
CA VAL A 82 6.72 9.97 9.90
C VAL A 82 5.52 10.19 8.97
N SER A 83 4.44 10.80 9.47
CA SER A 83 3.28 11.15 8.64
C SER A 83 3.61 12.19 7.56
N ASP A 84 4.48 13.16 7.86
CA ASP A 84 4.97 14.14 6.88
C ASP A 84 5.82 13.48 5.77
N LEU A 85 6.54 12.41 6.11
CA LEU A 85 7.47 11.70 5.22
C LEU A 85 6.80 10.64 4.34
N THR A 86 5.62 10.17 4.72
CA THR A 86 4.87 9.13 3.99
C THR A 86 4.15 9.72 2.78
N ASP A 87 4.33 9.13 1.59
CA ASP A 87 3.61 9.55 0.37
C ASP A 87 2.10 9.39 0.56
N ILE A 88 1.25 10.29 0.02
CA ILE A 88 -0.22 10.27 0.24
C ILE A 88 -1.01 9.85 -0.98
N SER A 89 -0.38 9.83 -2.15
CA SER A 89 -1.02 9.48 -3.41
C SER A 89 -1.51 8.03 -3.42
N ARG A 90 -2.54 7.79 -4.23
CA ARG A 90 -3.16 6.49 -4.46
C ARG A 90 -3.06 6.13 -5.92
N ALA A 91 -3.10 4.84 -6.24
CA ALA A 91 -3.09 4.40 -7.63
C ALA A 91 -4.23 5.06 -8.43
N SER A 92 -5.42 5.15 -7.83
CA SER A 92 -6.62 5.78 -8.37
C SER A 92 -6.50 7.28 -8.71
N ASP A 93 -5.52 8.00 -8.16
CA ASP A 93 -5.36 9.44 -8.38
C ASP A 93 -4.91 9.80 -9.81
N GLY A 94 -4.51 8.80 -10.61
CA GLY A 94 -4.15 8.97 -12.02
C GLY A 94 -2.76 8.42 -12.34
N ASN A 95 -2.16 8.90 -13.42
CA ASN A 95 -0.83 8.44 -13.87
C ASN A 95 0.29 8.84 -12.88
N ARG A 96 1.51 8.30 -13.10
CA ARG A 96 2.66 8.53 -12.20
C ARG A 96 2.98 10.01 -11.99
N ALA A 97 2.84 10.84 -13.03
CA ALA A 97 3.13 12.26 -12.95
C ALA A 97 2.14 12.99 -12.02
N VAL A 98 0.85 12.66 -12.11
CA VAL A 98 -0.19 13.21 -11.22
C VAL A 98 0.07 12.79 -9.78
N ARG A 99 0.35 11.50 -9.53
CA ARG A 99 0.64 10.99 -8.18
C ARG A 99 1.86 11.67 -7.56
N LYS A 100 2.96 11.78 -8.30
CA LYS A 100 4.16 12.48 -7.81
C LYS A 100 3.97 13.99 -7.64
N ALA A 101 3.05 14.61 -8.38
CA ALA A 101 2.65 15.99 -8.10
C ALA A 101 1.90 16.10 -6.77
N ILE A 102 0.98 15.19 -6.47
CA ILE A 102 0.26 15.14 -5.18
C ILE A 102 1.23 14.95 -4.01
N ASP A 103 2.16 14.01 -4.13
CA ASP A 103 3.16 13.73 -3.08
C ASP A 103 4.11 14.92 -2.87
N ARG A 104 4.56 15.57 -3.96
CA ARG A 104 5.36 16.81 -3.85
C ARG A 104 4.60 17.92 -3.13
N ASP A 105 3.30 18.06 -3.41
CA ASP A 105 2.42 19.03 -2.77
C ASP A 105 2.19 18.75 -1.27
N HIS A 106 2.34 17.48 -0.87
CA HIS A 106 2.39 17.05 0.53
C HIS A 106 3.71 17.39 1.18
N THR A 107 4.83 16.99 0.57
CA THR A 107 6.18 17.32 1.02
C THR A 107 6.42 18.83 1.15
N ALA A 108 5.83 19.65 0.27
CA ALA A 108 5.95 21.10 0.31
C ALA A 108 5.40 21.71 1.62
N LYS A 109 4.38 21.09 2.22
CA LYS A 109 3.71 21.54 3.44
C LYS A 109 4.24 20.86 4.70
N ALA A 110 5.14 19.89 4.54
CA ALA A 110 5.78 19.18 5.65
C ALA A 110 6.64 20.12 6.51
N SER A 111 6.88 19.74 7.75
CA SER A 111 7.76 20.47 8.67
C SER A 111 9.21 20.55 8.16
N VAL A 112 9.94 21.59 8.55
CA VAL A 112 11.38 21.75 8.24
C VAL A 112 12.20 20.52 8.66
N ARG A 113 11.85 19.93 9.80
CA ARG A 113 12.45 18.70 10.33
C ARG A 113 12.23 17.52 9.37
N ALA A 114 11.00 17.30 8.91
CA ALA A 114 10.70 16.26 7.92
C ALA A 114 11.37 16.53 6.55
N LYS A 115 11.38 17.78 6.07
CA LYS A 115 12.10 18.17 4.84
C LYS A 115 13.60 17.84 4.91
N THR A 116 14.21 18.04 6.07
CA THR A 116 15.61 17.68 6.33
C THR A 116 15.85 16.16 6.22
N ILE A 117 14.97 15.35 6.79
CA ILE A 117 15.03 13.89 6.67
C ILE A 117 14.82 13.46 5.21
N LYS A 118 13.89 14.09 4.48
CA LYS A 118 13.64 13.78 3.06
C LYS A 118 14.85 14.07 2.17
N LEU A 119 15.64 15.10 2.48
CA LEU A 119 16.92 15.36 1.78
C LEU A 119 17.94 14.22 1.98
N ALA A 120 17.99 13.62 3.16
CA ALA A 120 18.85 12.48 3.46
C ALA A 120 18.41 11.23 2.68
N ASP A 121 17.11 10.92 2.72
CA ASP A 121 16.47 9.85 1.94
C ASP A 121 16.81 9.97 0.44
N LEU A 122 16.50 11.11 -0.18
CA LEU A 122 16.78 11.36 -1.60
C LEU A 122 18.27 11.20 -1.94
N THR A 123 19.15 11.58 -1.02
CA THR A 123 20.59 11.47 -1.22
C THR A 123 21.05 10.02 -1.29
N ASP A 124 20.58 9.17 -0.39
CA ASP A 124 20.92 7.74 -0.37
C ASP A 124 20.33 7.03 -1.59
N ASN A 125 19.04 7.26 -1.86
CA ASN A 125 18.33 6.68 -3.01
C ASN A 125 18.95 7.09 -4.35
N CYS A 126 19.32 8.36 -4.53
CA CYS A 126 19.98 8.83 -5.76
C CYS A 126 21.32 8.11 -6.00
N ARG A 127 22.12 7.89 -4.94
CA ARG A 127 23.41 7.19 -5.06
C ARG A 127 23.22 5.74 -5.50
N ASP A 128 22.24 5.04 -4.93
CA ASP A 128 21.99 3.63 -5.25
C ASP A 128 21.40 3.46 -6.65
N ILE A 129 20.35 4.22 -6.99
CA ILE A 129 19.66 4.15 -8.28
C ILE A 129 20.63 4.49 -9.42
N CYS A 130 21.35 5.60 -9.33
CA CYS A 130 22.20 6.06 -10.43
C CYS A 130 23.42 5.17 -10.67
N LYS A 131 23.81 4.38 -9.66
CA LYS A 131 24.89 3.40 -9.78
C LYS A 131 24.46 2.13 -10.51
N HIS A 132 23.22 1.67 -10.29
CA HIS A 132 22.77 0.35 -10.73
C HIS A 132 21.77 0.39 -11.89
N ASP A 133 21.03 1.48 -12.08
CA ASP A 133 19.97 1.61 -13.09
C ASP A 133 20.00 3.00 -13.75
N PRO A 134 20.93 3.23 -14.70
CA PRO A 134 21.03 4.51 -15.39
C PRO A 134 19.77 4.91 -16.16
N ARG A 135 18.97 3.92 -16.60
CA ARG A 135 17.72 4.17 -17.35
C ARG A 135 16.66 4.75 -16.43
N PHE A 136 16.36 4.09 -15.31
CA PHE A 136 15.44 4.63 -14.32
C PHE A 136 16.01 5.86 -13.62
N GLY A 137 17.34 5.94 -13.45
CA GLY A 137 18.04 7.08 -12.90
C GLY A 137 17.71 8.41 -13.59
N ARG A 138 17.47 8.43 -14.91
CA ARG A 138 17.01 9.64 -15.62
C ARG A 138 15.65 10.14 -15.12
N VAL A 139 14.70 9.21 -14.95
CA VAL A 139 13.36 9.51 -14.44
C VAL A 139 13.45 9.99 -12.99
N TYR A 140 14.19 9.25 -12.17
CA TYR A 140 14.39 9.59 -10.76
C TYR A 140 15.09 10.95 -10.58
N LEU A 141 16.08 11.30 -11.40
CA LEU A 141 16.74 12.61 -11.33
C LEU A 141 15.77 13.75 -11.64
N ALA A 142 14.85 13.58 -12.59
CA ALA A 142 13.80 14.57 -12.85
C ALA A 142 12.84 14.71 -11.65
N GLU A 143 12.41 13.58 -11.06
CA GLU A 143 11.56 13.56 -9.87
C GLU A 143 12.26 14.22 -8.66
N MET A 144 13.53 13.90 -8.44
CA MET A 144 14.36 14.49 -7.37
C MET A 144 14.55 15.99 -7.58
N ALA A 145 14.75 16.46 -8.81
CA ALA A 145 14.87 17.89 -9.11
C ALA A 145 13.61 18.66 -8.70
N ALA A 146 12.43 18.14 -9.07
CA ALA A 146 11.16 18.75 -8.68
C ALA A 146 10.91 18.72 -7.16
N LEU A 147 11.35 17.69 -6.45
CA LEU A 147 11.27 17.66 -4.99
C LEU A 147 12.22 18.67 -4.34
N LEU A 148 13.43 18.85 -4.88
CA LEU A 148 14.40 19.82 -4.33
C LEU A 148 13.90 21.27 -4.37
N GLU A 149 12.92 21.61 -5.23
CA GLU A 149 12.27 22.93 -5.29
C GLU A 149 11.36 23.20 -4.09
N VAL A 150 10.81 22.16 -3.45
CA VAL A 150 9.90 22.31 -2.30
C VAL A 150 10.56 22.01 -0.95
N LEU A 151 11.81 21.53 -0.99
CA LEU A 151 12.64 21.20 0.17
C LEU A 151 13.59 22.33 0.60
N GLU A 152 13.37 23.57 0.12
CA GLU A 152 14.31 24.69 0.33
C GLU A 152 14.55 25.03 1.81
N GLU A 153 13.55 24.79 2.65
CA GLU A 153 13.58 25.09 4.09
C GLU A 153 14.34 24.04 4.92
N GLY A 154 14.69 22.88 4.35
CA GLY A 154 15.48 21.85 5.05
C GLY A 154 16.94 22.28 5.31
N ASP A 155 17.69 21.49 6.10
CA ASP A 155 19.08 21.81 6.46
C ASP A 155 19.96 22.12 5.23
N GLU A 156 20.65 23.26 5.29
CA GLU A 156 21.46 23.79 4.19
C GLU A 156 22.63 22.89 3.78
N ARG A 157 23.22 22.14 4.73
CA ARG A 157 24.32 21.20 4.44
C ARG A 157 23.78 20.00 3.67
N LEU A 158 22.66 19.42 4.11
CA LEU A 158 22.01 18.32 3.39
C LEU A 158 21.48 18.76 2.03
N LYS A 159 20.91 19.97 1.91
CA LYS A 159 20.48 20.52 0.62
C LYS A 159 21.63 20.64 -0.38
N LYS A 160 22.78 21.16 0.07
CA LYS A 160 24.01 21.23 -0.76
C LYS A 160 24.51 19.82 -1.14
N GLN A 161 24.46 18.88 -0.20
CA GLN A 161 24.84 17.49 -0.44
C GLN A 161 23.93 16.81 -1.47
N ALA A 162 22.61 16.94 -1.33
CA ALA A 162 21.62 16.39 -2.25
C ALA A 162 21.80 16.97 -3.66
N ARG A 163 21.94 18.31 -3.79
CA ARG A 163 22.20 18.98 -5.08
C ARG A 163 23.52 18.52 -5.72
N LYS A 164 24.58 18.34 -4.92
CA LYS A 164 25.88 17.84 -5.40
C LYS A 164 25.78 16.39 -5.89
N VAL A 165 25.07 15.54 -5.17
CA VAL A 165 24.84 14.14 -5.58
C VAL A 165 24.01 14.09 -6.85
N TRP A 166 22.93 14.87 -6.93
CA TRP A 166 22.10 15.00 -8.11
C TRP A 166 22.92 15.42 -9.34
N ALA A 167 23.71 16.50 -9.23
CA ALA A 167 24.54 17.01 -10.32
C ALA A 167 25.56 15.98 -10.80
N ARG A 168 26.27 15.32 -9.87
CA ARG A 168 27.24 14.26 -10.19
C ARG A 168 26.58 13.07 -10.89
N CYS A 169 25.38 12.69 -10.47
CA CYS A 169 24.64 11.59 -11.09
C CYS A 169 24.12 11.98 -12.47
N GLN A 170 23.66 13.22 -12.64
CA GLN A 170 23.24 13.77 -13.93
C GLN A 170 24.40 13.78 -14.95
N GLU A 171 25.59 14.24 -14.54
CA GLU A 171 26.80 14.22 -15.37
C GLU A 171 27.17 12.81 -15.83
N LYS A 172 27.03 11.82 -14.94
CA LYS A 172 27.35 10.41 -15.26
C LYS A 172 26.36 9.77 -16.23
N ILE A 173 25.07 10.12 -16.14
CA ILE A 173 23.99 9.46 -16.90
C ILE A 173 23.72 10.17 -18.25
N GLY A 174 24.09 11.45 -18.37
CA GLY A 174 23.92 12.26 -19.58
C GLY A 174 22.51 12.88 -19.70
N HIS A 175 22.45 14.11 -20.21
CA HIS A 175 21.21 14.88 -20.41
C HIS A 175 20.63 14.58 -21.81
N ASP A 176 19.44 13.99 -21.87
CA ASP A 176 18.54 14.19 -23.02
C ASP A 176 17.13 14.51 -22.49
N PRO A 177 16.77 15.80 -22.42
CA PRO A 177 15.47 16.25 -21.93
C PRO A 177 14.33 15.96 -22.94
N ALA A 178 14.64 15.60 -24.19
CA ALA A 178 13.64 15.29 -25.23
C ALA A 178 13.18 13.82 -25.19
N ALA A 179 13.93 12.93 -24.54
CA ALA A 179 13.51 11.52 -24.38
C ALA A 179 12.43 11.32 -23.29
N VAL A 180 12.15 12.36 -22.51
CA VAL A 180 11.23 12.33 -21.35
C VAL A 180 9.77 12.08 -21.76
N SER A 181 9.41 12.28 -23.03
CA SER A 181 8.06 12.01 -23.54
C SER A 181 7.83 10.57 -24.03
N ASN A 182 8.88 9.81 -24.37
CA ASN A 182 8.72 8.55 -25.13
C ASN A 182 9.43 7.33 -24.53
N SER A 183 10.10 7.46 -23.37
CA SER A 183 10.49 6.28 -22.59
C SER A 183 9.47 5.99 -21.49
N ILE A 184 8.20 5.85 -21.89
CA ILE A 184 7.21 5.16 -21.07
C ILE A 184 7.88 3.84 -20.66
N ALA A 185 7.96 3.64 -19.34
CA ALA A 185 8.37 2.39 -18.76
C ALA A 185 7.73 1.27 -19.56
N ALA A 186 8.51 0.46 -20.28
CA ALA A 186 7.99 -0.82 -20.73
C ALA A 186 7.58 -1.51 -19.43
N PRO A 187 6.27 -1.70 -19.17
CA PRO A 187 5.85 -2.32 -17.94
C PRO A 187 6.48 -3.70 -17.93
N ILE A 188 6.84 -4.20 -16.75
CA ILE A 188 6.80 -5.65 -16.56
C ILE A 188 5.42 -6.05 -17.09
N ARG A 189 5.38 -6.80 -18.20
CA ARG A 189 4.12 -7.29 -18.79
C ARG A 189 3.50 -8.22 -17.76
N THR A 190 2.81 -7.67 -16.78
CA THR A 190 1.93 -8.41 -15.90
C THR A 190 0.83 -8.90 -16.83
N GLY A 191 0.98 -10.14 -17.30
CA GLY A 191 0.08 -10.76 -18.28
C GLY A 191 -1.27 -11.12 -17.69
N PHE A 192 -1.86 -10.20 -16.93
CA PHE A 192 -3.25 -10.17 -16.54
C PHE A 192 -4.06 -9.73 -17.78
N GLY A 193 -4.70 -10.74 -18.36
CA GLY A 193 -5.74 -10.67 -19.38
C GLY A 193 -5.43 -9.79 -20.59
N GLU A 194 -4.98 -10.36 -21.69
CA GLU A 194 -5.18 -9.75 -23.03
C GLU A 194 -6.68 -9.82 -23.44
N ASN A 195 -7.53 -10.42 -22.59
CA ASN A 195 -8.94 -10.64 -22.84
C ASN A 195 -9.79 -9.42 -22.42
N PHE A 196 -10.21 -8.61 -23.39
CA PHE A 196 -10.93 -7.35 -23.20
C PHE A 196 -12.24 -7.49 -22.37
N GLU A 197 -12.93 -8.62 -22.49
CA GLU A 197 -14.17 -8.89 -21.75
C GLU A 197 -13.95 -9.04 -20.24
N GLN A 198 -12.88 -9.74 -19.85
CA GLN A 198 -12.52 -9.90 -18.44
C GLN A 198 -12.11 -8.57 -17.80
N ARG A 199 -11.39 -7.72 -18.55
CA ARG A 199 -11.03 -6.37 -18.09
C ARG A 199 -12.25 -5.50 -17.87
N ARG A 200 -13.22 -5.55 -18.79
CA ARG A 200 -14.49 -4.84 -18.64
C ARG A 200 -15.27 -5.33 -17.43
N ALA A 201 -15.37 -6.65 -17.23
CA ALA A 201 -16.04 -7.25 -16.09
C ALA A 201 -15.37 -6.84 -14.76
N LEU A 202 -14.03 -6.91 -14.70
CA LEU A 202 -13.25 -6.46 -13.54
C LEU A 202 -13.52 -4.97 -13.26
N ARG A 203 -13.50 -4.11 -14.28
CA ARG A 203 -13.81 -2.68 -14.14
C ARG A 203 -15.19 -2.42 -13.56
N LEU A 204 -16.21 -3.06 -14.13
CA LEU A 204 -17.59 -2.91 -13.66
C LEU A 204 -17.70 -3.37 -12.21
N PHE A 205 -17.08 -4.51 -11.88
CA PHE A 205 -17.08 -5.08 -10.55
C PHE A 205 -16.38 -4.16 -9.52
N THR A 206 -15.20 -3.63 -9.84
CA THR A 206 -14.46 -2.74 -8.93
C THR A 206 -15.11 -1.37 -8.75
N LYS A 207 -15.92 -0.91 -9.71
CA LYS A 207 -16.70 0.32 -9.62
C LYS A 207 -18.10 0.13 -9.02
N SER A 208 -18.49 -1.12 -8.74
CA SER A 208 -19.84 -1.43 -8.21
C SER A 208 -20.02 -1.03 -6.76
N PHE A 209 -18.92 -0.85 -6.02
CA PHE A 209 -18.94 -0.50 -4.61
C PHE A 209 -18.01 0.68 -4.35
N SER A 210 -18.43 1.51 -3.40
CA SER A 210 -17.78 2.74 -3.00
C SER A 210 -17.62 2.79 -1.49
N SER A 211 -16.86 3.78 -1.01
CA SER A 211 -16.71 4.05 0.43
C SER A 211 -18.07 4.24 1.12
N ARG A 212 -19.09 4.79 0.43
CA ARG A 212 -20.45 4.94 0.96
C ARG A 212 -21.12 3.63 1.34
N ASP A 213 -20.89 2.57 0.58
CA ASP A 213 -21.57 1.27 0.77
C ASP A 213 -21.12 0.54 2.03
N ILE A 214 -20.00 0.97 2.61
CA ILE A 214 -19.38 0.35 3.78
C ILE A 214 -19.17 1.30 4.95
N ALA A 215 -19.35 2.61 4.75
CA ALA A 215 -19.27 3.60 5.81
C ALA A 215 -20.36 3.37 6.86
N GLU A 216 -19.97 3.47 8.13
CA GLU A 216 -20.90 3.63 9.25
C GLU A 216 -21.07 5.11 9.57
N PRO A 217 -22.21 5.54 10.14
CA PRO A 217 -22.40 6.92 10.59
C PRO A 217 -21.35 7.30 11.64
N LEU A 218 -20.67 8.44 11.42
CA LEU A 218 -19.76 9.00 12.42
C LEU A 218 -20.57 9.76 13.48
N ALA A 219 -20.84 9.10 14.61
CA ALA A 219 -21.36 9.78 15.78
C ALA A 219 -20.41 10.92 16.17
N SER A 220 -20.95 12.10 16.51
CA SER A 220 -20.14 13.28 16.86
C SER A 220 -20.70 14.05 18.04
N PHE A 221 -19.80 14.72 18.77
CA PHE A 221 -20.11 15.47 19.99
C PHE A 221 -19.50 16.87 19.94
N ASP A 222 -20.18 17.84 20.54
CA ASP A 222 -19.70 19.22 20.60
C ASP A 222 -18.40 19.32 21.42
N ALA A 223 -17.51 20.23 21.02
CA ALA A 223 -16.21 20.43 21.65
C ALA A 223 -16.28 20.73 23.16
N GLU A 224 -17.36 21.37 23.60
CA GLU A 224 -17.69 21.69 24.99
C GLU A 224 -18.18 20.49 25.82
N THR A 225 -18.38 19.32 25.21
CA THR A 225 -18.95 18.16 25.90
C THR A 225 -17.91 17.56 26.86
N PRO A 226 -18.27 17.22 28.12
CA PRO A 226 -17.33 16.59 29.05
C PRO A 226 -16.84 15.22 28.55
N ALA A 227 -15.51 15.04 28.50
CA ALA A 227 -14.88 13.84 27.92
C ALA A 227 -15.35 12.54 28.59
N LYS A 228 -15.45 12.53 29.92
CA LYS A 228 -15.91 11.36 30.69
C LYS A 228 -17.35 10.93 30.36
N SER A 229 -18.22 11.88 30.02
CA SER A 229 -19.60 11.59 29.63
C SER A 229 -19.64 10.93 28.26
N VAL A 230 -18.88 11.47 27.31
CA VAL A 230 -18.74 10.92 25.96
C VAL A 230 -18.14 9.52 26.04
N ARG A 231 -17.05 9.31 26.79
CA ARG A 231 -16.42 8.00 26.97
C ARG A 231 -17.39 6.91 27.43
N LYS A 232 -18.27 7.21 28.38
CA LYS A 232 -19.32 6.25 28.83
C LYS A 232 -20.28 5.87 27.71
N ILE A 233 -20.63 6.82 26.84
CA ILE A 233 -21.48 6.57 25.66
C ILE A 233 -20.73 5.68 24.67
N LEU A 234 -19.46 5.96 24.39
CA LEU A 234 -18.63 5.16 23.48
C LEU A 234 -18.53 3.71 24.00
N GLN A 235 -18.17 3.52 25.27
CA GLN A 235 -18.08 2.20 25.90
C GLN A 235 -19.40 1.42 25.85
N LYS A 236 -20.53 2.11 26.10
CA LYS A 236 -21.85 1.49 26.03
C LYS A 236 -22.22 1.00 24.61
N ASN A 237 -21.79 1.73 23.59
CA ASN A 237 -22.08 1.41 22.19
C ASN A 237 -20.97 0.62 21.48
N GLY A 238 -19.84 0.37 22.15
CA GLY A 238 -18.68 -0.30 21.56
C GLY A 238 -17.95 0.55 20.50
N TRP A 239 -18.03 1.88 20.57
CA TRP A 239 -17.35 2.76 19.63
C TRP A 239 -15.95 3.13 20.11
N SER A 240 -14.96 2.97 19.24
CA SER A 240 -13.57 3.35 19.50
C SER A 240 -13.23 4.77 19.04
N VAL A 241 -13.99 5.32 18.09
CA VAL A 241 -13.74 6.63 17.46
C VAL A 241 -15.05 7.39 17.27
N VAL A 242 -15.03 8.70 17.54
CA VAL A 242 -16.16 9.62 17.31
C VAL A 242 -15.68 10.95 16.72
N GLY A 243 -16.56 11.66 16.05
CA GLY A 243 -16.29 12.99 15.52
C GLY A 243 -16.31 14.07 16.61
N LEU A 244 -15.40 15.04 16.50
CA LEU A 244 -15.46 16.29 17.25
C LEU A 244 -16.21 17.32 16.40
N ARG A 245 -17.21 17.97 17.00
CA ARG A 245 -17.99 19.03 16.35
C ARG A 245 -17.61 20.40 16.88
N ASP A 246 -17.33 21.31 15.96
CA ASP A 246 -17.11 22.72 16.21
C ASP A 246 -18.04 23.54 15.29
N ASP A 247 -18.77 24.50 15.86
CA ASP A 247 -19.79 25.31 15.16
C ASP A 247 -20.74 24.51 14.24
N GLY A 248 -21.18 23.33 14.70
CA GLY A 248 -22.13 22.49 13.96
C GLY A 248 -21.50 21.57 12.92
N LEU A 249 -20.19 21.68 12.65
CA LEU A 249 -19.46 20.88 11.66
C LEU A 249 -18.45 19.95 12.33
N VAL A 250 -18.25 18.77 11.74
CA VAL A 250 -17.21 17.84 12.22
C VAL A 250 -15.84 18.35 11.79
N SER A 251 -15.06 18.85 12.76
CA SER A 251 -13.73 19.45 12.54
C SER A 251 -12.58 18.46 12.78
N GLY A 252 -12.87 17.30 13.36
CA GLY A 252 -11.89 16.26 13.65
C GLY A 252 -12.52 15.04 14.29
N TYR A 253 -11.70 14.26 14.98
CA TYR A 253 -12.14 13.04 15.66
C TYR A 253 -11.43 12.87 17.00
N ILE A 254 -11.91 11.92 17.79
CA ILE A 254 -11.38 11.57 19.11
C ILE A 254 -11.42 10.06 19.27
N HIS A 255 -10.39 9.50 19.89
CA HIS A 255 -10.38 8.10 20.31
C HIS A 255 -10.97 7.93 21.73
N GLU A 256 -11.66 6.81 21.96
CA GLU A 256 -12.23 6.47 23.26
C GLU A 256 -11.18 6.49 24.39
N GLU A 257 -9.98 5.98 24.10
CA GLU A 257 -8.89 5.85 25.05
C GLU A 257 -8.30 7.20 25.50
N ASP A 258 -8.37 8.22 24.65
CA ASP A 258 -7.86 9.57 24.95
C ASP A 258 -8.79 10.32 25.93
N LEU A 259 -10.08 9.96 26.01
CA LEU A 259 -11.12 10.67 26.79
C LEU A 259 -11.05 10.43 28.31
N LEU A 260 -9.90 10.71 28.93
CA LEU A 260 -9.65 10.48 30.36
C LEU A 260 -10.20 11.60 31.26
N SER A 261 -10.09 12.86 30.83
CA SER A 261 -10.46 14.04 31.61
C SER A 261 -10.71 15.26 30.71
N GLY A 262 -11.15 16.39 31.27
CA GLY A 262 -11.40 17.62 30.49
C GLY A 262 -12.63 17.53 29.58
N PHE A 263 -12.57 18.29 28.49
CA PHE A 263 -13.60 18.40 27.46
C PHE A 263 -13.15 17.70 26.17
N CYS A 264 -14.10 17.43 25.27
CA CYS A 264 -13.81 16.80 23.98
C CYS A 264 -12.79 17.58 23.15
N ARG A 265 -12.79 18.92 23.22
CA ARG A 265 -11.81 19.77 22.53
C ARG A 265 -10.35 19.42 22.89
N ASP A 266 -10.11 19.00 24.13
CA ASP A 266 -8.76 18.79 24.66
C ASP A 266 -8.10 17.54 24.05
N HIS A 267 -8.91 16.71 23.39
CA HIS A 267 -8.52 15.45 22.74
C HIS A 267 -8.76 15.51 21.23
N HIS A 268 -8.81 16.72 20.65
CA HIS A 268 -9.03 16.92 19.23
C HIS A 268 -7.90 16.30 18.41
N ARG A 269 -8.27 15.45 17.45
CA ARG A 269 -7.39 15.00 16.38
C ARG A 269 -7.89 15.55 15.05
N SER A 270 -7.01 16.24 14.36
CA SER A 270 -7.28 16.69 12.99
C SER A 270 -7.24 15.52 12.03
N PHE A 271 -8.06 15.56 10.98
CA PHE A 271 -8.00 14.57 9.92
C PHE A 271 -6.68 14.70 9.14
N ALA A 272 -5.93 13.61 9.03
CA ALA A 272 -4.71 13.60 8.23
C ALA A 272 -5.03 13.75 6.73
N ARG A 273 -4.09 14.30 5.96
CA ARG A 273 -4.24 14.45 4.50
C ARG A 273 -4.32 13.04 3.88
N GLY A 274 -5.37 12.79 3.10
CA GLY A 274 -5.62 11.48 2.53
C GLY A 274 -6.35 10.50 3.45
N GLN A 275 -6.64 10.84 4.71
CA GLN A 275 -7.45 10.00 5.62
C GLN A 275 -8.96 10.12 5.36
N VAL A 276 -9.38 11.23 4.73
CA VAL A 276 -10.77 11.50 4.36
C VAL A 276 -10.97 11.17 2.88
N LEU A 277 -11.95 10.32 2.60
CA LEU A 277 -12.39 9.95 1.26
C LEU A 277 -13.72 10.59 0.91
N ARG A 278 -13.94 10.85 -0.38
CA ARG A 278 -15.29 11.14 -0.88
C ARG A 278 -16.15 9.89 -0.79
N GLU A 279 -17.46 10.06 -0.71
CA GLU A 279 -18.42 8.95 -0.69
C GLU A 279 -18.39 8.07 -1.95
N THR A 280 -17.84 8.57 -3.04
CA THR A 280 -17.67 7.84 -4.32
C THR A 280 -16.31 7.15 -4.46
N ALA A 281 -15.44 7.22 -3.45
CA ALA A 281 -14.10 6.63 -3.53
C ALA A 281 -14.18 5.10 -3.62
N SER A 282 -13.19 4.46 -4.22
CA SER A 282 -13.21 3.01 -4.43
C SER A 282 -12.99 2.26 -3.11
N LEU A 283 -13.37 0.97 -3.06
CA LEU A 283 -12.99 0.14 -1.91
C LEU A 283 -11.47 -0.08 -1.81
N SER A 284 -10.73 0.03 -2.91
CA SER A 284 -9.26 -0.03 -2.85
C SER A 284 -8.68 1.22 -2.20
N ASP A 285 -9.23 2.42 -2.48
CA ASP A 285 -8.86 3.64 -1.77
C ASP A 285 -9.06 3.51 -0.26
N VAL A 286 -10.17 2.88 0.15
CA VAL A 286 -10.46 2.61 1.56
C VAL A 286 -9.39 1.70 2.17
N ILE A 287 -9.05 0.59 1.52
CA ILE A 287 -8.00 -0.33 1.99
C ILE A 287 -6.64 0.38 2.07
N HIS A 288 -6.32 1.22 1.09
CA HIS A 288 -5.09 2.02 1.07
C HIS A 288 -5.01 2.96 2.28
N VAL A 289 -6.08 3.71 2.57
CA VAL A 289 -6.15 4.58 3.76
C VAL A 289 -6.02 3.75 5.04
N LEU A 290 -6.73 2.63 5.14
CA LEU A 290 -6.70 1.76 6.32
C LEU A 290 -5.37 1.02 6.51
N THR A 291 -4.49 1.01 5.50
CA THR A 291 -3.15 0.46 5.63
C THR A 291 -2.27 1.41 6.45
N ARG A 292 -2.50 2.72 6.35
CA ARG A 292 -1.71 3.77 7.00
C ARG A 292 -2.34 4.32 8.27
N HIS A 293 -3.67 4.28 8.33
CA HIS A 293 -4.48 4.78 9.44
C HIS A 293 -5.40 3.68 9.98
N GLU A 294 -5.74 3.71 11.26
CA GLU A 294 -6.70 2.75 11.84
C GLU A 294 -8.14 3.01 11.38
N SER A 295 -8.42 4.25 11.00
CA SER A 295 -9.73 4.75 10.60
C SER A 295 -9.63 5.58 9.33
N CYS A 296 -10.59 5.33 8.43
CA CYS A 296 -10.82 6.08 7.20
C CYS A 296 -12.13 6.86 7.36
N PHE A 297 -12.13 8.15 7.06
CA PHE A 297 -13.31 8.99 7.18
C PHE A 297 -13.95 9.21 5.81
N VAL A 298 -15.27 9.41 5.78
CA VAL A 298 -16.02 9.63 4.55
C VAL A 298 -16.72 10.99 4.61
N SER A 299 -16.41 11.83 3.62
CA SER A 299 -17.06 13.12 3.41
C SER A 299 -18.26 12.97 2.49
N MET A 300 -19.40 13.51 2.93
CA MET A 300 -20.64 13.68 2.15
C MET A 300 -20.94 15.17 2.00
N VAL A 301 -22.07 15.50 1.34
CA VAL A 301 -22.55 16.89 1.27
C VAL A 301 -22.70 17.45 2.69
N GLY A 302 -21.94 18.49 3.02
CA GLY A 302 -21.97 19.14 4.33
C GLY A 302 -20.84 18.77 5.29
N GLY A 303 -19.94 17.86 4.95
CA GLY A 303 -18.72 17.58 5.72
C GLY A 303 -18.44 16.09 5.95
N VAL A 304 -17.57 15.80 6.92
CA VAL A 304 -17.27 14.42 7.33
C VAL A 304 -18.42 13.88 8.16
N SER A 305 -19.02 12.77 7.70
CA SER A 305 -20.20 12.17 8.33
C SER A 305 -20.15 10.65 8.42
N GLY A 306 -19.16 10.01 7.78
CA GLY A 306 -18.97 8.57 7.82
C GLY A 306 -17.60 8.15 8.34
N ILE A 307 -17.52 6.94 8.87
CA ILE A 307 -16.29 6.30 9.31
C ILE A 307 -16.24 4.85 8.82
N ILE A 308 -15.04 4.42 8.44
CA ILE A 308 -14.72 3.04 8.10
C ILE A 308 -13.53 2.63 8.97
N LEU A 309 -13.69 1.54 9.71
CA LEU A 309 -12.65 0.92 10.51
C LEU A 309 -12.18 -0.37 9.82
N ARG A 310 -10.99 -0.87 10.18
CA ARG A 310 -10.48 -2.15 9.64
C ARG A 310 -11.44 -3.32 9.82
N GLU A 311 -12.18 -3.37 10.93
CA GLU A 311 -13.20 -4.41 11.18
C GLU A 311 -14.36 -4.38 10.17
N HIS A 312 -14.67 -3.22 9.57
CA HIS A 312 -15.73 -3.11 8.55
C HIS A 312 -15.36 -3.81 7.24
N ILE A 313 -14.09 -4.19 7.04
CA ILE A 313 -13.65 -5.03 5.92
C ILE A 313 -14.23 -6.45 6.00
N GLN A 314 -14.73 -6.86 7.16
CA GLN A 314 -15.51 -8.09 7.33
C GLN A 314 -16.93 -8.01 6.78
N LYS A 315 -17.43 -6.83 6.40
CA LYS A 315 -18.81 -6.70 5.90
C LYS A 315 -19.01 -7.56 4.65
N PRO A 316 -20.20 -8.17 4.47
CA PRO A 316 -20.49 -9.05 3.34
C PRO A 316 -20.15 -8.45 1.97
N ILE A 317 -20.39 -7.15 1.77
CA ILE A 317 -20.07 -6.43 0.53
C ILE A 317 -18.57 -6.48 0.23
N VAL A 318 -17.72 -6.18 1.22
CA VAL A 318 -16.26 -6.19 1.06
C VAL A 318 -15.74 -7.62 0.86
N ARG A 319 -16.30 -8.59 1.59
CA ARG A 319 -15.94 -10.00 1.43
C ARG A 319 -16.29 -10.52 0.03
N MET A 320 -17.48 -10.20 -0.47
CA MET A 320 -17.90 -10.52 -1.83
C MET A 320 -16.99 -9.86 -2.86
N TRP A 321 -16.63 -8.60 -2.64
CA TRP A 321 -15.69 -7.86 -3.48
C TRP A 321 -14.30 -8.53 -3.52
N LEU A 322 -13.69 -8.82 -2.37
CA LEU A 322 -12.40 -9.52 -2.29
C LEU A 322 -12.47 -10.92 -2.89
N PHE A 323 -13.57 -11.65 -2.69
CA PHE A 323 -13.74 -12.99 -3.27
C PHE A 323 -13.82 -12.93 -4.80
N GLY A 324 -14.54 -11.94 -5.35
CA GLY A 324 -14.56 -11.69 -6.79
C GLY A 324 -13.17 -11.37 -7.34
N MET A 325 -12.39 -10.56 -6.64
CA MET A 325 -10.99 -10.27 -7.00
C MET A 325 -10.12 -11.53 -7.07
N VAL A 326 -10.18 -12.37 -6.03
CA VAL A 326 -9.43 -13.65 -6.01
C VAL A 326 -9.90 -14.58 -7.13
N THR A 327 -11.20 -14.62 -7.40
CA THR A 327 -11.78 -15.41 -8.49
C THR A 327 -11.28 -14.95 -9.85
N ILE A 328 -11.19 -13.64 -10.09
CA ILE A 328 -10.67 -13.07 -11.33
C ILE A 328 -9.18 -13.42 -11.50
N ILE A 329 -8.39 -13.37 -10.42
CA ILE A 329 -7.00 -13.83 -10.43
C ILE A 329 -6.94 -15.30 -10.83
N GLU A 330 -7.77 -16.16 -10.24
CA GLU A 330 -7.83 -17.59 -10.57
C GLU A 330 -8.19 -17.84 -12.04
N MET A 331 -9.18 -17.12 -12.58
CA MET A 331 -9.56 -17.19 -13.99
C MET A 331 -8.40 -16.79 -14.92
N ASN A 332 -7.65 -15.75 -14.55
CA ASN A 332 -6.46 -15.32 -15.32
C ASN A 332 -5.36 -16.37 -15.32
N LEU A 333 -5.14 -17.08 -14.19
CA LEU A 333 -4.18 -18.19 -14.15
C LEU A 333 -4.58 -19.29 -15.14
N VAL A 334 -5.86 -19.65 -15.18
CA VAL A 334 -6.40 -20.68 -16.09
C VAL A 334 -6.17 -20.29 -17.56
N GLU A 335 -6.60 -19.10 -17.97
CA GLU A 335 -6.41 -18.65 -19.36
C GLU A 335 -4.94 -18.63 -19.78
N ARG A 336 -4.07 -18.20 -18.85
CA ARG A 336 -2.64 -18.12 -19.11
C ARG A 336 -2.02 -19.51 -19.28
N ILE A 337 -2.40 -20.48 -18.46
CA ILE A 337 -1.98 -21.87 -18.60
C ILE A 337 -2.36 -22.42 -19.97
N GLU A 338 -3.62 -22.22 -20.39
CA GLU A 338 -4.10 -22.73 -21.69
C GLU A 338 -3.34 -22.14 -22.88
N ARG A 339 -2.99 -20.84 -22.81
CA ARG A 339 -2.23 -20.17 -23.87
C ARG A 339 -0.78 -20.66 -23.97
N ILE A 340 -0.15 -20.97 -22.84
CA ILE A 340 1.29 -21.28 -22.79
C ILE A 340 1.54 -22.78 -22.93
N PHE A 341 0.63 -23.60 -22.41
CA PHE A 341 0.71 -25.04 -22.42
C PHE A 341 -0.46 -25.63 -23.23
N PRO A 342 -0.41 -25.56 -24.57
CA PRO A 342 -1.43 -26.15 -25.43
C PRO A 342 -1.50 -27.67 -25.23
N ASP A 343 -2.62 -28.27 -25.66
CA ASP A 343 -2.83 -29.73 -25.66
C ASP A 343 -2.58 -30.42 -24.30
N ASP A 344 -2.88 -29.71 -23.21
CA ASP A 344 -2.70 -30.18 -21.83
C ASP A 344 -1.25 -30.51 -21.43
N LEU A 345 -0.25 -29.92 -22.09
CA LEU A 345 1.17 -30.07 -21.72
C LEU A 345 1.48 -29.62 -20.28
N TRP A 346 0.60 -28.81 -19.68
CA TRP A 346 0.70 -28.40 -18.29
C TRP A 346 0.63 -29.57 -17.30
N ARG A 347 0.09 -30.73 -17.71
CA ARG A 347 0.00 -31.94 -16.86
C ARG A 347 1.37 -32.40 -16.39
N GLU A 348 2.41 -32.21 -17.19
CA GLU A 348 3.80 -32.57 -16.86
C GLU A 348 4.39 -31.71 -15.72
N GLN A 349 3.77 -30.57 -15.41
CA GLN A 349 4.19 -29.66 -14.34
C GLN A 349 3.65 -30.07 -12.96
N LEU A 350 2.79 -31.08 -12.89
CA LEU A 350 2.17 -31.58 -11.66
C LEU A 350 2.68 -32.98 -11.29
N SER A 351 2.64 -33.29 -10.00
CA SER A 351 2.89 -34.66 -9.54
C SER A 351 1.72 -35.57 -9.90
N GLU A 352 1.99 -36.86 -10.13
CA GLU A 352 0.98 -37.88 -10.41
C GLU A 352 -0.18 -37.85 -9.38
N SER A 353 0.14 -37.69 -8.10
CA SER A 353 -0.85 -37.61 -7.02
C SER A 353 -1.82 -36.42 -7.14
N ARG A 354 -1.37 -35.27 -7.65
CA ARG A 354 -2.20 -34.08 -7.84
C ARG A 354 -3.08 -34.22 -9.07
N LEU A 355 -2.49 -34.75 -10.15
CA LEU A 355 -3.23 -35.04 -11.38
C LEU A 355 -4.33 -36.08 -11.15
N ALA A 356 -4.04 -37.14 -10.39
CA ALA A 356 -5.02 -38.18 -10.02
C ALA A 356 -6.23 -37.60 -9.29
N LYS A 357 -6.01 -36.69 -8.30
CA LYS A 357 -7.11 -36.01 -7.59
C LYS A 357 -7.97 -35.15 -8.52
N ALA A 358 -7.33 -34.42 -9.45
CA ALA A 358 -8.05 -33.61 -10.42
C ALA A 358 -8.91 -34.45 -11.36
N LEU A 359 -8.37 -35.60 -11.81
CA LEU A 359 -9.09 -36.57 -12.63
C LEU A 359 -10.28 -37.18 -11.89
N GLU A 360 -10.11 -37.54 -10.61
CA GLU A 360 -11.20 -38.04 -9.76
C GLU A 360 -12.33 -37.01 -9.64
N MET A 361 -11.99 -35.74 -9.40
CA MET A 361 -12.98 -34.65 -9.35
C MET A 361 -13.69 -34.45 -10.70
N GLN A 362 -12.96 -34.55 -11.82
CA GLN A 362 -13.55 -34.43 -13.15
C GLN A 362 -14.49 -35.60 -13.47
N GLN A 363 -14.10 -36.83 -13.13
CA GLN A 363 -14.92 -38.02 -13.28
C GLN A 363 -16.20 -37.89 -12.44
N GLU A 364 -16.10 -37.39 -11.21
CA GLU A 364 -17.25 -37.16 -10.34
C GLU A 364 -18.21 -36.09 -10.91
N ARG A 365 -17.68 -35.00 -11.47
CA ARG A 365 -18.49 -33.99 -12.19
C ARG A 365 -19.20 -34.60 -13.39
N THR A 366 -18.48 -35.38 -14.20
CA THR A 366 -19.02 -36.08 -15.37
C THR A 366 -20.14 -37.05 -14.98
N ARG A 367 -19.96 -37.79 -13.87
CA ARG A 367 -20.98 -38.68 -13.30
C ARG A 367 -22.25 -37.94 -12.90
N ARG A 368 -22.14 -36.68 -12.46
CA ARG A 368 -23.28 -35.79 -12.13
C ARG A 368 -23.86 -35.07 -13.36
N GLY A 369 -23.41 -35.39 -14.57
CA GLY A 369 -23.85 -34.74 -15.81
C GLY A 369 -23.29 -33.32 -16.01
N GLN A 370 -22.20 -32.98 -15.30
CA GLN A 370 -21.52 -31.69 -15.46
C GLN A 370 -20.31 -31.86 -16.38
N SER A 371 -20.27 -31.12 -17.48
CA SER A 371 -19.08 -30.99 -18.32
C SER A 371 -18.12 -29.96 -17.72
N GLY A 372 -16.82 -30.22 -17.77
CA GLY A 372 -15.80 -29.31 -17.27
C GLY A 372 -14.40 -29.75 -17.67
N ARG A 373 -13.50 -28.77 -17.88
CA ARG A 373 -12.11 -29.05 -18.23
C ARG A 373 -11.39 -29.62 -17.01
N LEU A 374 -10.36 -30.42 -17.24
CA LEU A 374 -9.54 -30.96 -16.16
C LEU A 374 -8.86 -29.82 -15.36
N LEU A 375 -8.48 -28.75 -16.06
CA LEU A 375 -7.89 -27.55 -15.47
C LEU A 375 -8.83 -26.87 -14.45
N ASP A 376 -10.15 -26.92 -14.68
CA ASP A 376 -11.17 -26.38 -13.77
C ASP A 376 -11.33 -27.23 -12.48
N CYS A 377 -10.68 -28.39 -12.41
CA CYS A 377 -10.68 -29.29 -11.26
C CYS A 377 -9.41 -29.14 -10.41
N LEU A 378 -8.41 -28.38 -10.87
CA LEU A 378 -7.21 -28.08 -10.08
C LEU A 378 -7.51 -27.09 -8.94
N GLN A 379 -6.75 -27.22 -7.86
CA GLN A 379 -6.72 -26.20 -6.80
C GLN A 379 -5.99 -24.93 -7.28
N PHE A 380 -6.26 -23.81 -6.61
CA PHE A 380 -5.62 -22.53 -6.93
C PHE A 380 -4.09 -22.62 -6.88
N SER A 381 -3.55 -23.26 -5.83
CA SER A 381 -2.10 -23.45 -5.68
C SER A 381 -1.49 -24.33 -6.77
N ASP A 382 -2.23 -25.29 -7.33
CA ASP A 382 -1.77 -26.12 -8.45
C ASP A 382 -1.72 -25.31 -9.75
N LYS A 383 -2.77 -24.53 -10.03
CA LYS A 383 -2.81 -23.62 -11.19
C LYS A 383 -1.64 -22.63 -11.15
N ALA A 384 -1.44 -21.97 -10.02
CA ALA A 384 -0.32 -21.04 -9.86
C ALA A 384 1.04 -21.74 -9.98
N LYS A 385 1.18 -22.95 -9.44
CA LYS A 385 2.42 -23.74 -9.51
C LYS A 385 2.87 -24.03 -10.94
N ILE A 386 1.93 -24.36 -11.83
CA ILE A 386 2.19 -24.62 -13.25
C ILE A 386 2.93 -23.43 -13.87
N LEU A 387 2.47 -22.20 -13.62
CA LEU A 387 3.06 -20.99 -14.18
C LEU A 387 4.39 -20.64 -13.51
N ILE A 388 4.52 -20.68 -12.19
CA ILE A 388 5.75 -20.25 -11.50
C ILE A 388 6.93 -21.23 -11.66
N ASN A 389 6.67 -22.44 -12.16
CA ASN A 389 7.72 -23.41 -12.52
C ASN A 389 8.40 -23.05 -13.85
N ASP A 390 7.72 -22.30 -14.72
CA ASP A 390 8.31 -21.75 -15.93
C ASP A 390 8.98 -20.41 -15.63
N ASP A 391 10.27 -20.30 -15.95
CA ASP A 391 11.07 -19.11 -15.58
C ASP A 391 10.64 -17.85 -16.36
N SER A 392 10.16 -18.00 -17.61
CA SER A 392 9.63 -16.87 -18.38
C SER A 392 8.35 -16.34 -17.74
N GLN A 393 7.51 -17.25 -17.24
CA GLN A 393 6.25 -16.89 -16.60
C GLN A 393 6.46 -16.30 -15.21
N LEU A 394 7.38 -16.85 -14.43
CA LEU A 394 7.77 -16.31 -13.13
C LEU A 394 8.15 -14.83 -13.22
N GLN A 395 9.01 -14.47 -14.18
CA GLN A 395 9.42 -13.09 -14.41
C GLN A 395 8.27 -12.21 -14.90
N SER A 396 7.45 -12.71 -15.83
CA SER A 396 6.30 -11.95 -16.33
C SER A 396 5.20 -11.72 -15.29
N LEU A 397 5.11 -12.57 -14.26
CA LEU A 397 4.25 -12.35 -13.09
C LEU A 397 4.85 -11.35 -12.08
N GLY A 398 6.05 -10.84 -12.35
CA GLY A 398 6.73 -9.85 -11.52
C GLY A 398 7.40 -10.44 -10.27
N PHE A 399 7.83 -11.70 -10.32
CA PHE A 399 8.54 -12.34 -9.20
C PHE A 399 10.02 -12.55 -9.52
N ASP A 400 10.89 -12.11 -8.62
CA ASP A 400 12.33 -12.31 -8.74
C ASP A 400 12.77 -13.73 -8.35
N SER A 401 11.94 -14.47 -7.60
CA SER A 401 12.24 -15.83 -7.19
C SER A 401 11.01 -16.72 -7.05
N ARG A 402 11.18 -18.03 -7.32
CA ARG A 402 10.14 -19.03 -7.10
C ARG A 402 9.72 -19.13 -5.64
N ARG A 403 10.62 -18.81 -4.69
CA ARG A 403 10.31 -18.82 -3.25
C ARG A 403 9.30 -17.72 -2.91
N THR A 404 9.56 -16.50 -3.37
CA THR A 404 8.67 -15.35 -3.20
C THR A 404 7.31 -15.62 -3.82
N ALA A 405 7.29 -16.15 -5.05
CA ALA A 405 6.05 -16.50 -5.74
C ALA A 405 5.22 -17.54 -4.96
N LYS A 406 5.86 -18.61 -4.45
CA LYS A 406 5.18 -19.63 -3.63
C LYS A 406 4.57 -19.07 -2.35
N ASN A 407 5.24 -18.12 -1.70
CA ASN A 407 4.70 -17.46 -0.50
C ASN A 407 3.43 -16.67 -0.83
N VAL A 408 3.45 -15.85 -1.88
CA VAL A 408 2.28 -15.07 -2.31
C VAL A 408 1.11 -15.97 -2.72
N VAL A 409 1.39 -17.07 -3.42
CA VAL A 409 0.34 -18.06 -3.79
C VAL A 409 -0.31 -18.66 -2.54
N LYS A 410 0.48 -19.01 -1.52
CA LYS A 410 -0.02 -19.54 -0.25
C LYS A 410 -0.89 -18.52 0.50
N GLU A 411 -0.49 -17.26 0.49
CA GLU A 411 -1.26 -16.17 1.13
C GLU A 411 -2.59 -15.91 0.41
N LEU A 412 -2.59 -15.91 -0.93
CA LEU A 412 -3.82 -15.80 -1.73
C LEU A 412 -4.76 -16.98 -1.51
N GLU A 413 -4.23 -18.20 -1.46
CA GLU A 413 -5.01 -19.40 -1.15
C GLU A 413 -5.61 -19.34 0.26
N SER A 414 -4.85 -18.86 1.24
CA SER A 414 -5.36 -18.62 2.59
C SER A 414 -6.48 -17.58 2.60
N LEU A 415 -6.28 -16.43 1.94
CA LEU A 415 -7.31 -15.40 1.84
C LEU A 415 -8.59 -15.94 1.18
N ARG A 416 -8.45 -16.68 0.07
CA ARG A 416 -9.58 -17.33 -0.63
C ARG A 416 -10.38 -18.23 0.30
N ASN A 417 -9.70 -19.09 1.06
CA ASN A 417 -10.35 -20.04 1.96
C ASN A 417 -11.03 -19.30 3.13
N ASN A 418 -10.38 -18.29 3.70
CA ASN A 418 -10.95 -17.49 4.79
C ASN A 418 -12.18 -16.70 4.34
N LEU A 419 -12.16 -16.21 3.09
CA LEU A 419 -13.30 -15.57 2.44
C LEU A 419 -14.48 -16.53 2.26
N ALA A 420 -14.22 -17.76 1.81
CA ALA A 420 -15.23 -18.80 1.60
C ALA A 420 -15.84 -19.33 2.91
N HIS A 421 -15.09 -19.36 4.01
CA HIS A 421 -15.50 -19.96 5.28
C HIS A 421 -15.92 -18.94 6.36
N SER A 422 -16.17 -17.69 5.99
CA SER A 422 -16.57 -16.62 6.93
C SER A 422 -15.58 -16.39 8.10
N GLN A 423 -14.30 -16.70 7.90
CA GLN A 423 -13.25 -16.52 8.91
C GLN A 423 -12.72 -15.07 8.91
N ASP A 424 -12.03 -14.71 9.99
CA ASP A 424 -11.41 -13.39 10.14
C ASP A 424 -10.30 -13.18 9.10
N ILE A 425 -10.54 -12.28 8.14
CA ILE A 425 -9.57 -11.88 7.11
C ILE A 425 -8.67 -10.71 7.51
N VAL A 426 -9.03 -9.94 8.54
CA VAL A 426 -8.30 -8.72 8.93
C VAL A 426 -7.06 -9.09 9.74
N ALA A 427 -7.18 -9.98 10.72
CA ALA A 427 -6.08 -10.33 11.62
C ALA A 427 -4.87 -10.96 10.91
N HIS A 428 -5.10 -11.72 9.82
CA HIS A 428 -4.07 -12.56 9.20
C HIS A 428 -3.84 -12.28 7.71
N ASN A 429 -4.78 -11.65 7.02
CA ASN A 429 -4.66 -11.41 5.59
C ASN A 429 -4.54 -9.93 5.21
N TRP A 430 -4.48 -9.00 6.17
CA TRP A 430 -4.34 -7.56 5.87
C TRP A 430 -3.23 -7.22 4.86
N PRO A 431 -1.98 -7.71 5.01
CA PRO A 431 -0.92 -7.39 4.06
C PRO A 431 -1.23 -7.90 2.65
N GLN A 432 -1.90 -9.06 2.57
CA GLN A 432 -2.28 -9.66 1.30
C GLN A 432 -3.45 -8.92 0.65
N ILE A 433 -4.42 -8.45 1.44
CA ILE A 433 -5.51 -7.61 0.97
C ILE A 433 -4.93 -6.32 0.37
N ALA A 434 -4.09 -5.59 1.12
CA ALA A 434 -3.47 -4.34 0.66
C ALA A 434 -2.69 -4.51 -0.64
N ARG A 435 -1.82 -5.53 -0.73
CA ARG A 435 -1.06 -5.83 -1.96
C ARG A 435 -1.95 -6.19 -3.15
N MET A 436 -3.01 -6.98 -2.91
CA MET A 436 -3.91 -7.42 -3.97
C MET A 436 -4.70 -6.24 -4.54
N THR A 437 -5.22 -5.36 -3.69
CA THR A 437 -6.02 -4.21 -4.13
C THR A 437 -5.19 -3.21 -4.92
N GLN A 438 -3.97 -2.90 -4.46
CA GLN A 438 -3.03 -2.03 -5.17
C GLN A 438 -2.69 -2.55 -6.58
N ARG A 439 -2.38 -3.85 -6.70
CA ARG A 439 -2.07 -4.46 -8.01
C ARG A 439 -3.25 -4.46 -8.96
N ILE A 440 -4.48 -4.65 -8.46
CA ILE A 440 -5.67 -4.65 -9.32
C ILE A 440 -5.96 -3.25 -9.86
N GLU A 441 -5.75 -2.19 -9.08
CA GLU A 441 -5.89 -0.82 -9.58
C GLU A 441 -4.90 -0.51 -10.70
N GLU A 442 -3.63 -0.93 -10.56
CA GLU A 442 -2.64 -0.78 -11.62
C GLU A 442 -3.09 -1.45 -12.93
N LEU A 443 -3.77 -2.61 -12.85
CA LEU A 443 -4.31 -3.33 -14.00
C LEU A 443 -5.52 -2.65 -14.62
N ILE A 444 -6.38 -2.02 -13.80
CA ILE A 444 -7.59 -1.33 -14.27
C ILE A 444 -7.25 0.01 -14.92
N LEU A 445 -6.25 0.72 -14.39
CA LEU A 445 -5.80 2.03 -14.85
C LEU A 445 -4.88 1.95 -16.08
N TRP A 446 -4.34 0.77 -16.40
CA TRP A 446 -3.66 0.49 -17.66
C TRP A 446 -4.63 0.30 -18.83
N ASP A 447 -5.68 1.11 -18.91
CA ASP A 447 -6.28 1.44 -20.20
C ASP A 447 -5.29 2.40 -20.87
N GLY A 448 -4.82 2.06 -22.06
CA GLY A 448 -3.90 2.92 -22.80
C GLY A 448 -4.42 4.35 -22.89
N GLU A 449 -3.67 5.29 -22.32
CA GLU A 449 -3.38 6.55 -23.00
C GLU A 449 -2.48 6.24 -24.21
N GLU A 450 -2.99 5.44 -25.15
CA GLU A 450 -2.66 5.59 -26.56
C GLU A 450 -3.87 6.30 -27.16
N THR A 451 -3.68 7.57 -27.53
CA THR A 451 -4.59 8.47 -28.28
C THR A 451 -5.77 9.08 -27.53
N VAL A 452 -5.67 10.38 -27.18
CA VAL A 452 -5.95 11.53 -28.08
C VAL A 452 -4.92 12.62 -27.84
#